data_AF-A0A9W7G0C3-F1
#
_entry.id   AF-A0A9W7G0C3-F1
#
_cell.length_a   1.000
_cell.length_b   1.000
_cell.length_c   1.000
_cell.angle_alpha   90.00
_cell.angle_beta   90.00
_cell.angle_gamma   90.00
#
_symmetry.space_group_name_H-M   'P 1'
#
loop_
_entity.id
_entity.type
_entity.pdbx_description
1 polymer ?
#
loop_
_entity_poly.entity_id
_entity_poly.type
_entity_poly.pdbx_seq_one_letter_code
_entity_poly.pdbx_strand_id
1 'polypeptide(L)'
;LEYEHDPTFGWSEFITYDLHPTSLDLFVFFVVGRLWSPGRCGVDSLGFVLPSSLGAWFFSAMAEWEWARHNVSMHQIACRWPDKLFAFVGVMSAGLLFVASMHVYKGFNDGIIFGRLLEFAATFFVFAFPIGASPFFHFHHWFAAWLVGMHFNQRYWWSYTVLALCFGIYVNGIAGYGRDSLLGCEQAYYNSKQQMCGHLRSEGEPIFCFYEELPTGYNTSINVEANPNATDKGNQMFGFGEPTALDWRNCSAGGGH
;
A
#
# COMPACT_ATOMS: atom_id res chain seq x y z
N LEU A 1 6.81 -4.94 17.10
CA LEU A 1 7.92 -4.28 16.37
C LEU A 1 8.71 -5.22 15.47
N GLU A 2 8.57 -6.56 15.59
CA GLU A 2 9.19 -7.55 14.69
C GLU A 2 8.31 -7.99 13.50
N TYR A 3 7.13 -7.38 13.30
CA TYR A 3 6.18 -7.85 12.28
C TYR A 3 6.61 -7.59 10.83
N GLU A 4 7.47 -6.60 10.57
CA GLU A 4 7.93 -6.25 9.21
C GLU A 4 9.21 -6.99 8.80
N HIS A 5 9.91 -7.60 9.75
CA HIS A 5 11.16 -8.31 9.49
C HIS A 5 11.04 -9.73 10.01
N ASP A 6 10.65 -10.66 9.12
CA ASP A 6 10.68 -12.08 9.41
C ASP A 6 12.11 -12.61 9.21
N PRO A 7 12.89 -12.86 10.30
CA PRO A 7 14.24 -13.38 10.18
C PRO A 7 14.29 -14.82 9.64
N THR A 8 13.13 -15.47 9.53
CA THR A 8 13.00 -16.83 8.99
C THR A 8 12.67 -16.85 7.51
N PHE A 9 12.34 -15.69 6.91
CA PHE A 9 12.08 -15.58 5.48
C PHE A 9 13.39 -15.71 4.68
N GLY A 10 13.61 -16.89 4.10
CA GLY A 10 14.79 -17.21 3.31
C GLY A 10 14.47 -17.50 1.84
N TRP A 11 15.47 -18.02 1.13
CA TRP A 11 15.32 -18.40 -0.27
C TRP A 11 14.27 -19.49 -0.51
N SER A 12 14.08 -20.39 0.46
CA SER A 12 13.11 -21.48 0.37
C SER A 12 11.67 -20.96 0.34
N GLU A 13 11.37 -20.01 1.23
CA GLU A 13 10.07 -19.37 1.38
C GLU A 13 9.77 -18.51 0.15
N PHE A 14 10.74 -17.71 -0.30
CA PHE A 14 10.62 -16.95 -1.54
C PHE A 14 10.30 -17.85 -2.74
N ILE A 15 11.02 -18.96 -2.93
CA ILE A 15 10.79 -19.88 -4.04
C ILE A 15 9.40 -20.50 -3.97
N THR A 16 8.95 -20.86 -2.77
CA THR A 16 7.70 -21.59 -2.57
C THR A 16 6.47 -20.69 -2.72
N TYR A 17 6.52 -19.48 -2.16
CA TYR A 17 5.34 -18.63 -2.05
C TYR A 17 5.37 -17.45 -3.02
N ASP A 18 6.54 -16.85 -3.26
CA ASP A 18 6.63 -15.55 -3.93
C ASP A 18 7.26 -15.59 -5.34
N LEU A 19 7.91 -16.68 -5.73
CA LEU A 19 8.62 -16.76 -7.02
C LEU A 19 7.67 -16.70 -8.21
N HIS A 20 6.59 -17.49 -8.20
CA HIS A 20 5.60 -17.48 -9.27
C HIS A 20 4.95 -16.10 -9.44
N PRO A 21 4.40 -15.48 -8.37
CA PRO A 21 3.87 -14.13 -8.49
C PRO A 21 4.95 -13.13 -8.91
N THR A 22 6.12 -13.11 -8.27
CA THR A 22 7.21 -12.18 -8.64
C THR A 22 7.63 -12.34 -10.10
N SER A 23 7.72 -13.58 -10.60
CA SER A 23 8.07 -13.84 -12.00
C SER A 23 6.98 -13.36 -12.97
N LEU A 24 5.71 -13.50 -12.62
CA LEU A 24 4.59 -13.01 -13.44
C LEU A 24 4.56 -11.48 -13.47
N ASP A 25 4.87 -10.83 -12.34
CA ASP A 25 5.07 -9.38 -12.28
C ASP A 25 6.18 -8.98 -13.24
N LEU A 26 7.39 -9.52 -13.04
CA LEU A 26 8.55 -9.24 -13.88
C LEU A 26 8.29 -9.53 -15.36
N PHE A 27 7.51 -10.55 -15.70
CA PHE A 27 7.12 -10.86 -17.06
C PHE A 27 6.15 -9.82 -17.65
N VAL A 28 5.07 -9.48 -16.94
CA VAL A 28 4.14 -8.41 -17.36
C VAL A 28 4.92 -7.10 -17.52
N PHE A 29 5.84 -6.80 -16.62
CA PHE A 29 6.67 -5.60 -16.68
C PHE A 29 7.66 -5.62 -17.83
N PHE A 30 8.31 -6.75 -18.10
CA PHE A 30 9.22 -6.89 -19.23
C PHE A 30 8.47 -6.72 -20.55
N VAL A 31 7.28 -7.32 -20.66
CA VAL A 31 6.45 -7.27 -21.86
C VAL A 31 5.85 -5.87 -22.04
N VAL A 32 5.16 -5.31 -21.04
CA VAL A 32 4.57 -3.96 -21.10
C VAL A 32 5.65 -2.89 -21.25
N GLY A 33 6.77 -3.03 -20.54
CA GLY A 33 7.90 -2.10 -20.56
C GLY A 33 8.68 -2.10 -21.88
N ARG A 34 8.77 -3.23 -22.60
CA ARG A 34 9.41 -3.29 -23.93
C ARG A 34 8.45 -3.04 -25.09
N LEU A 35 7.14 -3.29 -24.95
CA LEU A 35 6.18 -3.15 -26.04
C LEU A 35 5.78 -1.69 -26.34
N TRP A 36 6.04 -0.73 -25.45
CA TRP A 36 5.42 0.61 -25.59
C TRP A 36 6.00 1.50 -26.69
N SER A 37 7.24 1.33 -27.16
CA SER A 37 7.67 2.03 -28.40
C SER A 37 9.05 1.58 -28.91
N PRO A 38 9.19 1.28 -30.22
CA PRO A 38 10.50 1.21 -30.87
C PRO A 38 11.22 2.56 -30.71
N GLY A 39 12.36 2.58 -30.02
CA GLY A 39 13.16 3.79 -29.82
C GLY A 39 13.20 4.37 -28.39
N ARG A 40 12.53 3.75 -27.41
CA ARG A 40 12.73 4.09 -25.99
C ARG A 40 13.76 3.16 -25.34
N CYS A 41 14.53 3.69 -24.39
CA CYS A 41 15.39 2.86 -23.54
C CYS A 41 14.49 1.87 -22.78
N GLY A 42 14.79 0.58 -22.88
CA GLY A 42 14.03 -0.44 -22.17
C GLY A 42 14.27 -0.43 -20.66
N VAL A 43 13.50 -1.25 -19.96
CA VAL A 43 13.62 -1.48 -18.49
C VAL A 43 14.99 -2.03 -18.08
N ASP A 44 15.75 -2.56 -19.03
CA ASP A 44 17.12 -3.06 -18.92
C ASP A 44 18.20 -1.96 -18.99
N SER A 45 17.81 -0.70 -19.19
CA SER A 45 18.76 0.42 -19.17
C SER A 45 19.11 0.87 -17.75
N LEU A 46 20.34 1.36 -17.55
CA LEU A 46 20.77 1.98 -16.29
C LEU A 46 19.86 3.14 -15.85
N GLY A 47 19.28 3.86 -16.82
CA GLY A 47 18.32 4.94 -16.56
C GLY A 47 17.00 4.47 -15.95
N PHE A 48 16.67 3.18 -16.02
CA PHE A 48 15.53 2.58 -15.33
C PHE A 48 15.96 1.86 -14.05
N VAL A 49 17.03 1.07 -14.12
CA VAL A 49 17.49 0.26 -12.99
C VAL A 49 17.91 1.14 -11.82
N LEU A 50 18.68 2.22 -12.04
CA LEU A 50 19.16 3.06 -10.94
C LEU A 50 18.02 3.76 -10.19
N PRO A 51 17.06 4.45 -10.84
CA PRO A 51 15.94 5.06 -10.11
C PRO A 51 15.02 4.02 -9.48
N SER A 52 14.83 2.85 -10.10
CA SER A 52 14.05 1.76 -9.51
C SER A 52 14.71 1.22 -8.24
N SER A 53 16.01 0.93 -8.28
CA SER A 53 16.74 0.49 -7.08
C SER A 53 16.73 1.56 -6.00
N LEU A 54 16.83 2.84 -6.37
CA LEU A 54 16.73 3.95 -5.42
C LEU A 54 15.34 4.02 -4.78
N GLY A 55 14.27 3.88 -5.56
CA GLY A 55 12.90 3.86 -5.05
C GLY A 55 12.67 2.70 -4.09
N ALA A 56 13.17 1.51 -4.44
CA ALA A 56 13.06 0.34 -3.58
C ALA A 56 13.85 0.50 -2.28
N TRP A 57 15.13 0.90 -2.38
CA TRP A 57 16.00 1.09 -1.22
C TRP A 57 15.50 2.21 -0.31
N PHE A 58 15.07 3.34 -0.87
CA PHE A 58 14.63 4.50 -0.09
C PHE A 58 13.45 4.15 0.81
N PHE A 59 12.43 3.46 0.29
CA PHE A 59 11.27 3.07 1.10
C PHE A 59 11.60 1.97 2.11
N SER A 60 12.50 1.05 1.76
CA SER A 60 13.03 0.08 2.72
C SER A 60 13.77 0.77 3.87
N ALA A 61 14.64 1.74 3.58
CA ALA A 61 15.39 2.47 4.59
C ALA A 61 14.49 3.39 5.44
N MET A 62 13.44 3.94 4.83
CA MET A 62 12.47 4.79 5.51
C MET A 62 11.73 4.05 6.64
N ALA A 63 11.53 2.73 6.51
CA ALA A 63 10.93 1.91 7.57
C ALA A 63 11.78 1.87 8.85
N GLU A 64 13.09 2.09 8.75
CA GLU A 64 13.99 2.15 9.91
C GLU A 64 14.00 3.52 10.59
N TRP A 65 13.46 4.55 9.94
CA TRP A 65 13.47 5.92 10.47
C TRP A 65 12.38 6.10 11.51
N GLU A 66 12.77 6.31 12.76
CA GLU A 66 11.84 6.46 13.88
C GLU A 66 10.75 7.50 13.62
N TRP A 67 11.12 8.65 13.04
CA TRP A 67 10.19 9.74 12.74
C TRP A 67 9.25 9.49 11.55
N ALA A 68 9.51 8.45 10.75
CA ALA A 68 8.67 8.09 9.59
C ALA A 68 7.70 6.94 9.91
N ARG A 69 7.89 6.23 11.03
CA ARG A 69 7.05 5.12 11.49
C ARG A 69 5.75 5.60 12.14
N HIS A 70 4.90 6.27 11.35
CA HIS A 70 3.59 6.75 11.81
C HIS A 70 2.48 6.29 10.87
N ASN A 71 1.35 5.90 11.47
CA ASN A 71 0.14 5.56 10.70
C ASN A 71 -0.46 6.81 10.04
N VAL A 72 -1.05 6.62 8.87
CA VAL A 72 -1.78 7.67 8.14
C VAL A 72 -3.25 7.63 8.59
N SER A 73 -3.52 8.28 9.71
CA SER A 73 -4.87 8.42 10.27
C SER A 73 -5.09 9.89 10.65
N MET A 74 -6.33 10.38 10.63
CA MET A 74 -6.60 11.80 10.94
C MET A 74 -6.13 12.16 12.35
N HIS A 75 -6.34 11.26 13.32
CA HIS A 75 -5.85 11.44 14.68
C HIS A 75 -4.32 11.42 14.75
N GLN A 76 -3.65 10.48 14.07
CA GLN A 76 -2.19 10.40 14.05
C GLN A 76 -1.56 11.63 13.42
N ILE A 77 -2.11 12.10 12.29
CA ILE A 77 -1.69 13.33 11.64
C ILE A 77 -1.87 14.52 12.59
N ALA A 78 -3.04 14.68 13.20
CA ALA A 78 -3.33 15.84 14.03
C ALA A 78 -2.52 15.88 15.33
N CYS A 79 -2.26 14.72 15.95
CA CYS A 79 -1.80 14.65 17.34
C CYS A 79 -0.41 14.06 17.54
N ARG A 80 0.10 13.24 16.60
CA ARG A 80 1.30 12.42 16.83
C ARG A 80 2.38 12.56 15.76
N TRP A 81 2.07 13.09 14.59
CA TRP A 81 3.07 13.28 13.55
C TRP A 81 4.13 14.31 13.99
N PRO A 82 5.42 13.95 13.94
CA PRO A 82 6.49 14.88 14.25
C PRO A 82 6.65 15.90 13.13
N ASP A 83 7.16 17.10 13.46
CA ASP A 83 7.42 18.16 12.47
C ASP A 83 8.28 17.71 11.29
N LYS A 84 9.23 16.77 11.55
CA LYS A 84 10.07 16.17 10.51
C LYS A 84 9.25 15.42 9.46
N LEU A 85 8.22 14.68 9.88
CA LEU A 85 7.34 13.95 8.98
C LEU A 85 6.48 14.93 8.17
N PHE A 86 5.96 15.99 8.79
CA PHE A 86 5.24 17.05 8.05
C PHE A 86 6.11 17.72 7.00
N ALA A 87 7.34 18.10 7.36
CA ALA A 87 8.28 18.69 6.41
C ALA A 87 8.58 17.74 5.25
N PHE A 88 8.82 16.45 5.56
CA PHE A 88 9.06 15.42 4.56
C PHE A 88 7.87 15.25 3.61
N VAL A 89 6.66 15.07 4.14
CA VAL A 89 5.43 14.93 3.34
C VAL A 89 5.17 16.19 2.51
N GLY A 90 5.43 17.37 3.06
CA GLY A 90 5.32 18.64 2.34
C GLY A 90 6.26 18.72 1.14
N VAL A 91 7.54 18.37 1.33
CA VAL A 91 8.54 18.33 0.24
C VAL A 91 8.18 17.29 -0.82
N MET A 92 7.79 16.08 -0.40
CA MET A 92 7.39 15.02 -1.32
C MET A 92 6.14 15.41 -2.13
N SER A 93 5.14 16.01 -1.47
CA SER A 93 3.91 16.48 -2.12
C SER A 93 4.20 17.60 -3.13
N ALA A 94 5.05 18.56 -2.77
CA ALA A 94 5.46 19.62 -3.69
C ALA A 94 6.21 19.06 -4.91
N GLY A 95 7.11 18.08 -4.70
CA GLY A 95 7.80 17.39 -5.78
C GLY A 95 6.84 16.62 -6.71
N LEU A 96 5.87 15.90 -6.14
CA LEU A 96 4.85 15.19 -6.91
C LEU A 96 3.98 16.15 -7.74
N LEU A 97 3.53 17.26 -7.14
CA LEU A 97 2.74 18.29 -7.82
C LEU A 97 3.54 18.94 -8.95
N PHE A 98 4.83 19.18 -8.75
CA PHE A 98 5.71 19.70 -9.80
C PHE A 98 5.81 18.72 -10.98
N VAL A 99 6.08 17.44 -10.71
CA VAL A 99 6.17 16.40 -11.76
C VAL A 99 4.83 16.22 -12.48
N ALA A 100 3.71 16.22 -11.75
CA ALA A 100 2.38 16.13 -12.34
C ALA A 100 2.07 17.34 -13.23
N SER A 101 2.41 18.55 -12.78
CA SER A 101 2.26 19.79 -13.55
C SER A 101 3.08 19.75 -14.84
N MET A 102 4.32 19.23 -14.77
CA MET A 102 5.14 19.02 -15.96
C MET A 102 4.51 18.02 -16.94
N HIS A 103 3.91 16.93 -16.45
CA HIS A 103 3.21 15.96 -17.30
C HIS A 103 1.99 16.57 -17.98
N VAL A 104 1.21 17.39 -17.28
CA VAL A 104 0.06 18.10 -17.87
C VAL A 104 0.52 19.08 -18.93
N TYR A 105 1.49 19.94 -18.59
CA TYR A 105 2.03 20.94 -19.52
C TYR A 105 2.59 20.30 -20.79
N LYS A 106 3.43 19.26 -20.64
CA LYS A 106 4.01 18.56 -21.78
C LYS A 106 2.99 17.71 -22.53
N GLY A 107 2.06 17.07 -21.83
CA GLY A 107 0.98 16.28 -22.44
C GLY A 107 0.04 17.14 -23.27
N PHE A 108 -0.21 18.39 -22.86
CA PHE A 108 -0.95 19.37 -23.64
C PHE A 108 -0.19 19.78 -24.91
N ASN A 109 1.10 20.13 -24.76
CA ASN A 109 1.94 20.54 -25.90
C ASN A 109 2.17 19.41 -26.92
N ASP A 110 2.23 18.16 -26.45
CA ASP A 110 2.37 16.98 -27.30
C ASP A 110 1.01 16.49 -27.86
N GLY A 111 -0.12 17.10 -27.48
CA GLY A 111 -1.45 16.73 -27.97
C GLY A 111 -1.97 15.37 -27.47
N ILE A 112 -1.38 14.82 -26.41
CA ILE A 112 -1.70 13.48 -25.88
C ILE A 112 -2.60 13.51 -24.64
N ILE A 113 -2.94 14.70 -24.12
CA ILE A 113 -3.61 14.84 -22.82
C ILE A 113 -4.95 14.10 -22.76
N PHE A 114 -5.73 14.12 -23.85
CA PHE A 114 -7.02 13.44 -23.89
C PHE A 114 -6.88 11.92 -23.79
N GLY A 115 -5.92 11.33 -24.52
CA GLY A 115 -5.62 9.90 -24.41
C GLY A 115 -5.19 9.51 -23.00
N ARG A 116 -4.36 10.35 -22.36
CA ARG A 116 -3.95 10.14 -20.95
C ARG A 116 -5.10 10.22 -19.96
N LEU A 117 -6.06 11.12 -20.17
CA LEU A 117 -7.25 11.20 -19.34
C LEU A 117 -8.12 9.95 -19.47
N LEU A 118 -8.28 9.41 -20.68
CA LEU A 118 -9.00 8.15 -20.91
C LEU A 118 -8.29 6.95 -20.28
N GLU A 119 -6.96 6.86 -20.43
CA GLU A 119 -6.16 5.83 -19.75
C GLU A 119 -6.32 5.93 -18.22
N PHE A 120 -6.21 7.14 -17.66
CA PHE A 120 -6.37 7.37 -16.23
C PHE A 120 -7.78 6.99 -15.74
N ALA A 121 -8.82 7.37 -16.48
CA ALA A 121 -10.19 7.00 -16.17
C ALA A 121 -10.39 5.48 -16.20
N ALA A 122 -9.88 4.79 -17.24
CA ALA A 122 -9.96 3.35 -17.35
C ALA A 122 -9.24 2.64 -16.20
N THR A 123 -8.01 3.06 -15.88
CA THR A 123 -7.24 2.58 -14.72
C THR A 123 -8.03 2.80 -13.42
N PHE A 124 -8.59 3.99 -13.21
CA PHE A 124 -9.41 4.28 -12.03
C PHE A 124 -10.62 3.35 -11.91
N PHE A 125 -11.36 3.10 -12.99
CA PHE A 125 -12.51 2.19 -12.95
C PHE A 125 -12.10 0.73 -12.71
N VAL A 126 -10.98 0.27 -13.25
CA VAL A 126 -10.54 -1.11 -13.04
C VAL A 126 -10.02 -1.33 -11.62
N PHE A 127 -9.31 -0.34 -11.07
CA PHE A 127 -8.54 -0.54 -9.84
C PHE A 127 -9.11 0.15 -8.60
N ALA A 128 -9.82 1.28 -8.75
CA ALA A 128 -10.42 2.01 -7.63
C ALA A 128 -11.89 1.65 -7.40
N PHE A 129 -12.64 1.26 -8.44
CA PHE A 129 -14.02 0.84 -8.29
C PHE A 129 -14.19 -0.35 -7.31
N PRO A 130 -13.32 -1.39 -7.32
CA PRO A 130 -13.42 -2.48 -6.35
C PRO A 130 -13.27 -2.02 -4.88
N ILE A 131 -12.56 -0.91 -4.62
CA ILE A 131 -12.43 -0.34 -3.26
C ILE A 131 -13.81 0.02 -2.70
N GLY A 132 -14.67 0.63 -3.52
CA GLY A 132 -16.02 1.00 -3.10
C GLY A 132 -16.99 -0.18 -3.03
N ALA A 133 -16.67 -1.29 -3.70
CA ALA A 133 -17.54 -2.47 -3.77
C ALA A 133 -17.35 -3.44 -2.60
N SER A 134 -16.19 -3.39 -1.91
CA SER A 134 -15.89 -4.29 -0.79
C SER A 134 -15.17 -3.57 0.35
N PRO A 135 -15.66 -3.65 1.60
CA PRO A 135 -14.97 -3.10 2.76
C PRO A 135 -13.65 -3.83 3.08
N PHE A 136 -13.40 -4.99 2.45
CA PHE A 136 -12.18 -5.78 2.61
C PHE A 136 -11.07 -5.35 1.65
N PHE A 137 -11.37 -4.42 0.74
CA PHE A 137 -10.39 -3.92 -0.20
C PHE A 137 -9.63 -2.77 0.45
N HIS A 138 -8.34 -2.99 0.72
CA HIS A 138 -7.43 -1.95 1.18
C HIS A 138 -6.50 -1.53 0.06
N PHE A 139 -6.51 -0.24 -0.27
CA PHE A 139 -5.65 0.31 -1.32
C PHE A 139 -4.28 0.65 -0.75
N HIS A 140 -3.34 -0.28 -0.91
CA HIS A 140 -1.98 -0.10 -0.43
C HIS A 140 -1.20 0.94 -1.24
N HIS A 141 -0.38 1.71 -0.54
CA HIS A 141 0.34 2.84 -1.13
C HIS A 141 1.41 2.41 -2.16
N TRP A 142 1.96 1.19 -2.07
CA TRP A 142 2.85 0.66 -3.12
C TRP A 142 2.10 0.36 -4.42
N PHE A 143 0.84 -0.05 -4.33
CA PHE A 143 -0.04 -0.20 -5.50
C PHE A 143 -0.43 1.18 -6.07
N ALA A 144 -0.63 2.17 -5.22
CA ALA A 144 -0.79 3.56 -5.64
C ALA A 144 0.42 4.04 -6.46
N ALA A 145 1.64 3.75 -5.99
CA ALA A 145 2.87 4.08 -6.71
C ALA A 145 2.91 3.41 -8.09
N TRP A 146 2.52 2.15 -8.20
CA TRP A 146 2.41 1.46 -9.49
C TRP A 146 1.40 2.12 -10.44
N LEU A 147 0.17 2.38 -9.97
CA LEU A 147 -0.87 3.05 -10.77
C LEU A 147 -0.42 4.42 -11.26
N VAL A 148 0.13 5.24 -10.36
CA VAL A 148 0.66 6.56 -10.70
C VAL A 148 1.83 6.44 -11.68
N GLY A 149 2.73 5.49 -11.45
CA GLY A 149 3.88 5.21 -12.31
C GLY A 149 3.49 4.91 -13.76
N MET A 150 2.42 4.14 -13.98
CA MET A 150 1.92 3.84 -15.34
C MET A 150 1.58 5.10 -16.16
N HIS A 151 1.22 6.20 -15.49
CA HIS A 151 0.89 7.46 -16.14
C HIS A 151 2.11 8.39 -16.32
N PHE A 152 3.25 8.06 -15.70
CA PHE A 152 4.54 8.73 -15.87
C PHE A 152 5.40 8.09 -16.97
N ASN A 153 4.78 7.79 -18.11
CA ASN A 153 5.41 7.13 -19.25
C ASN A 153 5.50 8.04 -20.51
N GLN A 154 5.71 9.35 -20.32
CA GLN A 154 5.97 10.26 -21.43
C GLN A 154 7.37 10.04 -22.02
N ARG A 155 7.62 10.60 -23.21
CA ARG A 155 8.89 10.44 -23.94
C ARG A 155 10.10 11.13 -23.30
N TYR A 156 9.92 11.83 -22.20
CA TYR A 156 10.98 12.62 -21.56
C TYR A 156 11.72 11.78 -20.51
N TRP A 157 13.03 11.99 -20.40
CA TRP A 157 13.89 11.26 -19.46
C TRP A 157 13.36 11.34 -18.02
N TRP A 158 12.91 12.51 -17.57
CA TRP A 158 12.44 12.73 -16.20
C TRP A 158 11.11 12.00 -15.92
N SER A 159 10.25 11.86 -16.93
CA SER A 159 9.01 11.07 -16.83
C SER A 159 9.37 9.60 -16.62
N TYR A 160 10.28 9.09 -17.45
CA TYR A 160 10.80 7.73 -17.33
C TYR A 160 11.49 7.46 -15.98
N THR A 161 12.26 8.42 -15.47
CA THR A 161 12.87 8.34 -14.13
C THR A 161 11.81 8.23 -13.03
N VAL A 162 10.71 8.98 -13.12
CA VAL A 162 9.63 8.90 -12.11
C VAL A 162 8.87 7.58 -12.23
N LEU A 163 8.57 7.10 -13.43
CA LEU A 163 8.03 5.74 -13.63
C LEU A 163 8.93 4.69 -12.99
N ALA A 164 10.23 4.75 -13.24
CA ALA A 164 11.20 3.82 -12.66
C ALA A 164 11.24 3.92 -11.13
N LEU A 165 11.21 5.13 -10.57
CA LEU A 165 11.15 5.34 -9.12
C LEU A 165 9.88 4.71 -8.52
N CYS A 166 8.71 5.02 -9.07
CA CYS A 166 7.42 4.46 -8.69
C CYS A 166 7.41 2.93 -8.78
N PHE A 167 8.06 2.38 -9.79
CA PHE A 167 8.24 0.95 -9.95
C PHE A 167 9.09 0.35 -8.81
N GLY A 168 10.18 1.02 -8.44
CA GLY A 168 10.98 0.65 -7.26
C GLY A 168 10.16 0.59 -5.96
N ILE A 169 9.31 1.59 -5.73
CA ILE A 169 8.39 1.63 -4.57
C ILE A 169 7.46 0.43 -4.59
N TYR A 170 6.88 0.12 -5.75
CA TYR A 170 6.02 -1.05 -5.93
C TYR A 170 6.77 -2.35 -5.61
N VAL A 171 7.97 -2.56 -6.19
CA VAL A 171 8.79 -3.75 -5.94
C VAL A 171 9.13 -3.89 -4.46
N ASN A 172 9.49 -2.81 -3.77
CA ASN A 172 9.73 -2.85 -2.33
C ASN A 172 8.47 -3.24 -1.54
N GLY A 173 7.31 -2.66 -1.88
CA GLY A 173 6.05 -3.02 -1.24
C GLY A 173 5.70 -4.49 -1.42
N ILE A 174 5.84 -5.02 -2.63
CA ILE A 174 5.62 -6.45 -2.90
C ILE A 174 6.62 -7.34 -2.17
N ALA A 175 7.89 -6.93 -2.09
CA ALA A 175 8.91 -7.70 -1.40
C ALA A 175 8.71 -7.74 0.12
N GLY A 176 8.25 -6.64 0.72
CA GLY A 176 8.05 -6.54 2.17
C GLY A 176 6.70 -7.07 2.66
N TYR A 177 5.64 -6.83 1.90
CA TYR A 177 4.25 -7.09 2.33
C TYR A 177 3.53 -8.11 1.45
N GLY A 178 4.22 -8.67 0.46
CA GLY A 178 3.64 -9.56 -0.52
C GLY A 178 2.73 -8.83 -1.52
N ARG A 179 2.08 -9.63 -2.38
CA ARG A 179 1.01 -9.13 -3.23
C ARG A 179 -0.27 -9.01 -2.41
N ASP A 180 -0.50 -7.84 -1.84
CA ASP A 180 -1.89 -7.42 -1.60
C ASP A 180 -2.56 -7.24 -2.95
N SER A 181 -3.08 -8.36 -3.45
CA SER A 181 -3.85 -8.37 -4.67
C SER A 181 -5.06 -7.44 -4.50
N LEU A 182 -5.70 -7.12 -5.62
CA LEU A 182 -7.07 -6.60 -5.62
C LEU A 182 -8.10 -7.50 -4.87
N LEU A 183 -7.67 -8.59 -4.24
CA LEU A 183 -8.47 -9.53 -3.45
C LEU A 183 -8.26 -9.39 -1.93
N GLY A 184 -7.71 -8.27 -1.46
CA GLY A 184 -7.89 -7.74 -0.11
C GLY A 184 -7.38 -8.60 1.06
N CYS A 185 -7.73 -8.15 2.27
CA CYS A 185 -7.44 -8.85 3.53
C CYS A 185 -8.06 -10.28 3.58
N GLU A 186 -8.91 -10.63 2.61
CA GLU A 186 -9.50 -11.95 2.46
C GLU A 186 -8.47 -13.00 2.02
N GLN A 187 -7.47 -12.62 1.20
CA GLN A 187 -6.34 -13.50 0.88
C GLN A 187 -5.45 -13.72 2.11
N ALA A 188 -5.20 -12.68 2.91
CA ALA A 188 -4.49 -12.80 4.18
C ALA A 188 -5.27 -13.63 5.21
N TYR A 189 -6.59 -13.46 5.27
CA TYR A 189 -7.51 -14.30 6.07
C TYR A 189 -7.53 -15.75 5.59
N TYR A 190 -7.61 -15.97 4.28
CA TYR A 190 -7.57 -17.29 3.66
C TYR A 190 -6.22 -17.99 3.88
N ASN A 191 -5.11 -17.26 3.72
CA ASN A 191 -3.76 -17.75 3.98
C ASN A 191 -3.56 -18.04 5.47
N SER A 192 -3.99 -17.16 6.37
CA SER A 192 -3.92 -17.43 7.82
C SER A 192 -4.79 -18.61 8.26
N LYS A 193 -5.96 -18.81 7.62
CA LYS A 193 -6.81 -20.00 7.84
C LYS A 193 -6.25 -21.28 7.24
N GLN A 194 -5.69 -21.25 6.02
CA GLN A 194 -5.24 -22.46 5.31
C GLN A 194 -3.79 -22.83 5.60
N GLN A 195 -2.90 -21.87 5.82
CA GLN A 195 -1.48 -22.10 6.12
C GLN A 195 -1.22 -22.38 7.60
N MET A 196 -2.27 -22.47 8.43
CA MET A 196 -2.18 -22.79 9.86
C MET A 196 -1.11 -21.96 10.57
N CYS A 197 -1.09 -20.64 10.38
CA CYS A 197 -0.13 -19.77 11.07
C CYS A 197 -0.19 -20.05 12.59
N GLY A 198 0.86 -20.70 13.11
CA GLY A 198 0.87 -21.26 14.46
C GLY A 198 0.72 -20.23 15.59
N HIS A 199 0.85 -18.94 15.28
CA HIS A 199 0.65 -17.85 16.23
C HIS A 199 -0.80 -17.42 16.43
N LEU A 200 -1.76 -17.95 15.66
CA LEU A 200 -3.20 -17.74 15.89
C LEU A 200 -3.84 -18.85 16.74
N ARG A 201 -3.02 -19.77 17.27
CA ARG A 201 -3.51 -20.95 17.98
C ARG A 201 -2.72 -21.13 19.27
N SER A 202 -3.17 -20.45 20.31
CA SER A 202 -3.00 -20.97 21.67
C SER A 202 -3.87 -22.24 21.79
N GLU A 203 -3.27 -23.37 22.16
CA GLU A 203 -4.02 -24.61 22.35
C GLU A 203 -5.08 -24.42 23.45
N GLY A 204 -6.36 -24.47 23.06
CA GLY A 204 -7.50 -24.40 23.99
C GLY A 204 -8.24 -23.06 24.04
N GLU A 205 -7.74 -22.02 23.38
CA GLU A 205 -8.38 -20.70 23.31
C GLU A 205 -9.17 -20.52 21.99
N PRO A 206 -10.32 -19.83 22.01
CA PRO A 206 -10.99 -19.44 20.77
C PRO A 206 -10.07 -18.53 19.95
N ILE A 207 -10.06 -18.76 18.64
CA ILE A 207 -9.27 -17.96 17.69
C ILE A 207 -9.79 -16.52 17.72
N PHE A 208 -9.08 -15.63 18.40
CA PHE A 208 -9.27 -14.20 18.25
C PHE A 208 -8.34 -13.72 17.13
N CYS A 209 -8.90 -13.26 16.02
CA CYS A 209 -8.16 -12.41 15.10
C CYS A 209 -7.70 -11.18 15.90
N PHE A 210 -6.39 -10.91 15.90
CA PHE A 210 -5.75 -9.79 16.58
C PHE A 210 -6.58 -8.49 16.47
N TYR A 211 -7.11 -8.02 17.62
CA TYR A 211 -7.50 -6.62 17.91
C TYR A 211 -6.94 -6.20 19.28
N GLU A 212 -5.73 -6.65 19.61
CA GLU A 212 -5.21 -6.58 20.98
C GLU A 212 -4.63 -5.22 21.41
N GLU A 213 -4.84 -4.15 20.63
CA GLU A 213 -4.56 -2.78 21.06
C GLU A 213 -5.79 -1.86 20.93
N LEU A 214 -6.94 -2.30 21.43
CA LEU A 214 -7.93 -1.32 21.90
C LEU A 214 -7.34 -0.63 23.14
N PRO A 215 -7.30 0.72 23.20
CA PRO A 215 -6.74 1.44 24.33
C PRO A 215 -7.32 0.92 25.65
N THR A 216 -6.44 0.57 26.59
CA THR A 216 -6.77 0.17 27.95
C THR A 216 -7.54 1.31 28.63
N GLY A 217 -8.87 1.26 28.52
CA GLY A 217 -9.76 2.38 28.84
C GLY A 217 -11.14 2.26 28.20
N TYR A 218 -11.29 1.46 27.14
CA TYR A 218 -12.62 1.05 26.67
C TYR A 218 -13.20 -0.01 27.62
N ASN A 219 -14.16 0.42 28.44
CA ASN A 219 -15.00 -0.48 29.22
C ASN A 219 -15.85 -1.31 28.23
N THR A 220 -15.48 -2.56 28.01
CA THR A 220 -16.18 -3.52 27.13
C THR A 220 -17.53 -3.98 27.67
N SER A 221 -18.10 -3.26 28.64
CA SER A 221 -19.50 -3.42 29.05
C SER A 221 -20.51 -2.78 28.08
N ILE A 222 -20.11 -2.55 26.83
CA ILE A 222 -21.09 -2.66 25.75
C ILE A 222 -21.48 -4.14 25.72
N ASN A 223 -22.52 -4.46 26.50
CA ASN A 223 -23.40 -5.57 26.17
C ASN A 223 -23.83 -5.30 24.72
N VAL A 224 -23.09 -5.86 23.78
CA VAL A 224 -23.64 -6.19 22.48
C VAL A 224 -24.70 -7.21 22.84
N GLU A 225 -25.90 -6.72 23.15
CA GLU A 225 -27.09 -7.55 23.11
C GLU A 225 -27.06 -8.14 21.71
N ALA A 226 -26.57 -9.37 21.64
CA ALA A 226 -26.67 -10.22 20.49
C ALA A 226 -28.15 -10.20 20.15
N ASN A 227 -28.53 -9.40 19.15
CA ASN A 227 -29.91 -9.27 18.75
C ASN A 227 -30.39 -10.71 18.51
N PRO A 228 -31.27 -11.26 19.35
CA PRO A 228 -31.60 -12.67 19.30
C PRO A 228 -32.35 -13.05 18.01
N ASN A 229 -32.76 -12.04 17.23
CA ASN A 229 -33.38 -12.18 15.92
C ASN A 229 -32.41 -11.95 14.74
N ALA A 230 -31.11 -11.72 14.98
CA ALA A 230 -30.11 -11.76 13.93
C ALA A 230 -29.84 -13.23 13.56
N THR A 231 -30.70 -13.79 12.69
CA THR A 231 -30.52 -15.13 12.11
C THR A 231 -29.30 -15.22 11.18
N ASP A 232 -28.68 -14.09 10.84
CA ASP A 232 -27.37 -14.07 10.23
C ASP A 232 -26.29 -14.10 11.30
N LYS A 233 -25.79 -15.30 11.59
CA LYS A 233 -24.47 -15.53 12.19
C LYS A 233 -23.35 -15.20 11.18
N GLY A 234 -23.50 -14.10 10.45
CA GLY A 234 -22.45 -13.58 9.60
C GLY A 234 -21.36 -13.01 10.51
N ASN A 235 -20.14 -13.52 10.38
CA ASN A 235 -18.96 -13.01 11.06
C ASN A 235 -18.92 -11.48 10.94
N GLN A 236 -19.25 -10.77 12.02
CA GLN A 236 -19.02 -9.33 12.09
C GLN A 236 -17.52 -9.11 12.20
N MET A 237 -16.85 -8.98 11.05
CA MET A 237 -15.49 -8.49 10.99
C MET A 237 -15.54 -6.98 11.23
N PHE A 238 -14.99 -6.52 12.34
CA PHE A 238 -14.74 -5.10 12.55
C PHE A 238 -13.71 -4.67 11.50
N GLY A 239 -14.08 -3.86 10.51
CA GLY A 239 -13.09 -3.35 9.56
C GLY A 239 -11.94 -2.65 10.29
N PHE A 240 -10.83 -2.38 9.60
CA PHE A 240 -9.78 -1.41 10.01
C PHE A 240 -10.32 0.03 10.11
N GLY A 241 -11.56 0.21 10.59
CA GLY A 241 -12.11 1.50 10.95
C GLY A 241 -11.53 1.88 12.30
N GLU A 242 -10.90 3.05 12.34
CA GLU A 242 -10.71 3.78 13.60
C GLU A 242 -11.99 3.64 14.45
N PRO A 243 -11.88 3.48 15.79
CA PRO A 243 -13.04 3.53 16.66
C PRO A 243 -13.81 4.79 16.28
N THR A 244 -15.03 4.63 15.79
CA THR A 244 -15.88 5.67 15.17
C THR A 244 -16.33 6.75 16.17
N ALA A 245 -15.59 6.94 17.26
CA ALA A 245 -15.92 7.82 18.37
C ALA A 245 -14.70 8.52 19.01
N LEU A 246 -13.47 8.37 18.49
CA LEU A 246 -12.38 9.24 18.92
C LEU A 246 -12.46 10.55 18.13
N ASP A 247 -12.84 11.64 18.79
CA ASP A 247 -12.68 12.99 18.23
C ASP A 247 -11.21 13.18 17.89
N TRP A 248 -10.88 13.16 16.59
CA TRP A 248 -9.51 13.31 16.10
C TRP A 248 -8.85 14.62 16.56
N ARG A 249 -9.65 15.59 17.02
CA ARG A 249 -9.19 16.86 17.59
C ARG A 249 -8.74 16.73 19.05
N ASN A 250 -9.16 15.69 19.75
CA ASN A 250 -8.82 15.48 21.15
C ASN A 250 -7.51 14.69 21.30
N CYS A 251 -6.39 15.40 21.23
CA CYS A 251 -5.06 14.81 21.42
C CYS A 251 -4.78 14.38 22.87
N SER A 252 -5.64 14.73 23.83
CA SER A 252 -5.47 14.38 25.24
C SER A 252 -5.99 12.99 25.63
N ALA A 253 -6.76 12.33 24.74
CA ALA A 253 -7.34 11.01 24.99
C ALA A 253 -6.37 9.84 24.78
N GLY A 254 -5.23 10.07 24.12
CA GLY A 254 -4.15 9.10 24.03
C GLY A 254 -3.26 9.23 25.25
N GLY A 255 -3.53 8.41 26.28
CA GLY A 255 -2.76 8.39 27.54
C GLY A 255 -1.25 8.49 27.32
N GLY A 256 -0.61 9.25 28.21
CA GLY A 256 0.80 9.63 28.14
C GLY A 256 1.75 8.45 27.90
N HIS A 257 2.79 8.73 27.12
CA HIS A 257 3.96 7.89 26.92
C HIS A 257 4.65 7.53 28.23
#